data_AF-A0A3D4UFK7-F1
#
_entry.id   AF-A0A3D4UFK7-F1
#
_cell.length_a   1.000
_cell.length_b   1.000
_cell.length_c   1.000
_cell.angle_alpha   90.00
_cell.angle_beta   90.00
_cell.angle_gamma   90.00
#
_symmetry.space_group_name_H-M   'P 1'
#
loop_
_entity.id
_entity.type
_entity.pdbx_description
1 polymer ?
#
loop_
_entity_poly.entity_id
_entity_poly.type
_entity_poly.pdbx_seq_one_letter_code
_entity_poly.pdbx_strand_id
1 'polypeptide(L)'
;MPMLTDPQLAPKGVLFAVDGGGHELDDAYAPSVGGGWRWLHLAQTSSDVRRWVVEESGIPIAEAKALVADHARPRCVQTEQGLMFIGRGVNLDPTSVPEDMKSIRVWLEPSRIITVVKRRMRSAEAIALRFSTDHPPKSASEVLVQLFSQMTERLAPVVQELGEQIDEIRDSVIDDDLPTADISTLSPLRLRAMGLHRYL
;
A
#
# COMPACT_ATOMS: atom_id res chain seq x y z
N MET A 1 6.57 -21.08 2.75
CA MET A 1 5.52 -20.05 2.95
C MET A 1 6.25 -18.77 3.34
N PRO A 2 6.00 -17.63 2.67
CA PRO A 2 6.78 -16.44 2.92
C PRO A 2 6.52 -16.01 4.36
N MET A 3 7.55 -16.11 5.21
CA MET A 3 7.48 -15.51 6.54
C MET A 3 7.30 -14.01 6.32
N LEU A 4 6.17 -13.48 6.77
CA LEU A 4 5.82 -12.07 6.66
C LEU A 4 6.78 -11.24 7.50
N THR A 5 7.91 -10.93 6.90
CA THR A 5 9.07 -10.33 7.55
C THR A 5 8.79 -8.84 7.78
N ASP A 6 9.15 -8.34 8.95
CA ASP A 6 9.08 -6.91 9.23
C ASP A 6 10.01 -6.15 8.24
N PRO A 7 9.56 -5.07 7.58
CA PRO A 7 10.41 -4.19 6.76
C PRO A 7 11.72 -3.75 7.41
N GLN A 8 11.79 -3.70 8.73
CA GLN A 8 13.03 -3.37 9.45
C GLN A 8 14.01 -4.55 9.56
N LEU A 9 13.52 -5.78 9.43
CA LEU A 9 14.29 -7.02 9.60
C LEU A 9 14.50 -7.78 8.28
N ALA A 10 13.99 -7.24 7.17
CA ALA A 10 14.05 -7.88 5.86
C ALA A 10 15.51 -8.02 5.36
N PRO A 11 16.01 -9.23 5.08
CA PRO A 11 17.34 -9.44 4.52
C PRO A 11 17.49 -8.71 3.19
N LYS A 12 18.53 -7.87 3.06
CA LYS A 12 18.73 -6.94 1.92
C LYS A 12 17.52 -6.03 1.62
N GLY A 13 16.50 -6.01 2.48
CA GLY A 13 15.24 -5.31 2.26
C GLY A 13 14.22 -6.02 1.38
N VAL A 14 14.40 -7.31 1.07
CA VAL A 14 13.40 -8.09 0.32
C VAL A 14 12.39 -8.70 1.31
N LEU A 15 11.12 -8.34 1.18
CA LEU A 15 10.04 -8.90 2.01
C LEU A 15 9.56 -10.22 1.43
N PHE A 16 9.36 -10.25 0.12
CA PHE A 16 9.20 -11.47 -0.67
C PHE A 16 9.48 -11.15 -2.14
N ALA A 17 9.81 -12.18 -2.90
CA ALA A 17 9.96 -12.11 -4.34
C ALA A 17 9.44 -13.41 -4.96
N VAL A 18 8.46 -13.33 -5.86
CA VAL A 18 7.82 -14.49 -6.48
C VAL A 18 7.70 -14.32 -7.99
N ASP A 19 7.70 -15.44 -8.73
CA ASP A 19 7.30 -15.46 -10.14
C ASP A 19 5.77 -15.54 -10.31
N GLY A 20 5.30 -15.43 -11.55
CA GLY A 20 3.88 -15.54 -11.90
C GLY A 20 3.27 -16.92 -11.63
N GLY A 21 4.09 -17.94 -11.39
CA GLY A 21 3.68 -19.27 -10.93
C GLY A 21 3.63 -19.42 -9.42
N GLY A 22 4.06 -18.41 -8.66
CA GLY A 22 4.11 -18.43 -7.20
C GLY A 22 5.38 -19.05 -6.61
N HIS A 23 6.38 -19.36 -7.42
CA HIS A 23 7.67 -19.84 -6.92
C HIS A 23 8.48 -18.67 -6.36
N GLU A 24 9.07 -18.89 -5.19
CA GLU A 24 9.97 -17.92 -4.56
C GLU A 24 11.26 -17.79 -5.38
N LEU A 25 11.79 -16.56 -5.48
CA LEU A 25 13.00 -16.26 -6.24
C LEU A 25 14.23 -16.30 -5.33
N ASP A 26 15.25 -17.08 -5.72
CA ASP A 26 16.53 -17.17 -4.99
C ASP A 26 17.28 -15.82 -4.97
N ASP A 27 17.25 -15.09 -6.09
CA ASP A 27 17.75 -13.73 -6.20
C ASP A 27 16.64 -12.81 -6.72
N ALA A 28 16.07 -12.04 -5.82
CA ALA A 28 15.03 -11.06 -6.13
C ALA A 28 15.50 -9.99 -7.13
N TYR A 29 16.80 -9.65 -7.14
CA TYR A 29 17.36 -8.56 -7.92
C TYR A 29 17.91 -9.00 -9.27
N ALA A 30 18.07 -10.32 -9.49
CA ALA A 30 18.45 -10.85 -10.78
C ALA A 30 17.42 -10.49 -11.87
N PRO A 31 17.84 -10.29 -13.12
CA PRO A 31 16.91 -10.17 -14.25
C PRO A 31 16.01 -11.41 -14.40
N SER A 32 14.85 -11.27 -15.05
CA SER A 32 13.98 -12.42 -15.29
C SER A 32 14.63 -13.35 -16.31
N VAL A 33 14.99 -14.57 -15.88
CA VAL A 33 15.54 -15.61 -16.77
C VAL A 33 14.40 -16.55 -17.12
N GLY A 34 13.54 -16.12 -18.06
CA GLY A 34 12.36 -16.88 -18.47
C GLY A 34 11.20 -15.98 -18.84
N GLY A 35 10.42 -16.38 -19.85
CA GLY A 35 9.19 -15.70 -20.24
C GLY A 35 8.16 -15.80 -19.11
N GLY A 36 7.78 -14.69 -18.53
CA GLY A 36 6.89 -14.63 -17.37
C GLY A 36 6.95 -13.26 -16.71
N TRP A 37 6.22 -13.09 -15.62
CA TRP A 37 6.26 -11.87 -14.81
C TRP A 37 6.62 -12.19 -13.36
N ARG A 38 7.09 -11.18 -12.63
CA ARG A 38 7.56 -11.34 -11.24
C ARG A 38 7.01 -10.25 -10.33
N TRP A 39 6.85 -10.55 -9.06
CA TRP A 39 6.48 -9.58 -8.03
C TRP A 39 7.57 -9.47 -6.98
N LEU A 40 8.16 -8.29 -6.86
CA LEU A 40 9.09 -7.93 -5.80
C LEU A 40 8.38 -7.04 -4.79
N HIS A 41 8.37 -7.43 -3.52
CA HIS A 41 7.89 -6.61 -2.42
C HIS A 41 9.06 -6.23 -1.52
N LEU A 42 9.34 -4.93 -1.44
CA LEU A 42 10.59 -4.40 -0.93
C LEU A 42 10.36 -3.42 0.22
N ALA A 43 11.29 -3.42 1.17
CA ALA A 43 11.32 -2.53 2.32
C ALA A 43 12.04 -1.22 1.97
N GLN A 44 11.31 -0.10 1.99
CA GLN A 44 11.84 1.25 1.75
C GLN A 44 12.94 1.65 2.76
N THR A 45 12.92 1.05 3.94
CA THR A 45 13.87 1.28 5.04
C THR A 45 15.27 0.73 4.75
N SER A 46 15.39 -0.22 3.82
CA SER A 46 16.67 -0.81 3.43
C SER A 46 17.46 0.13 2.52
N SER A 47 18.71 0.42 2.87
CA SER A 47 19.65 1.14 2.00
C SER A 47 19.93 0.38 0.71
N ASP A 48 19.94 -0.96 0.74
CA ASP A 48 20.14 -1.80 -0.44
C ASP A 48 18.97 -1.67 -1.41
N VAL A 49 17.73 -1.67 -0.92
CA VAL A 49 16.54 -1.42 -1.75
C VAL A 49 16.61 -0.04 -2.36
N ARG A 50 16.96 0.98 -1.58
CA ARG A 50 17.07 2.36 -2.10
C ARG A 50 18.08 2.47 -3.23
N ARG A 51 19.27 1.89 -3.03
CA ARG A 51 20.34 1.84 -4.02
C ARG A 51 19.89 1.07 -5.26
N TRP A 52 19.43 -0.16 -5.10
CA TRP A 52 19.03 -1.01 -6.21
C TRP A 52 17.89 -0.40 -7.04
N VAL A 53 16.84 0.15 -6.40
CA VAL A 53 15.74 0.79 -7.12
C VAL A 53 16.24 1.96 -7.96
N VAL A 54 17.16 2.77 -7.45
CA VAL A 54 17.65 3.98 -8.12
C VAL A 54 18.71 3.69 -9.19
N GLU A 55 19.57 2.70 -8.95
CA GLU A 55 20.79 2.49 -9.74
C GLU A 55 20.71 1.27 -10.67
N GLU A 56 19.98 0.22 -10.29
CA GLU A 56 20.11 -1.11 -10.91
C GLU A 56 18.78 -1.66 -11.46
N SER A 57 17.63 -1.17 -11.00
CA SER A 57 16.31 -1.71 -11.36
C SER A 57 15.89 -1.48 -12.82
N GLY A 58 16.55 -0.55 -13.52
CA GLY A 58 16.17 -0.10 -14.86
C GLY A 58 14.90 0.75 -14.92
N ILE A 59 14.32 1.12 -13.78
CA ILE A 59 13.22 2.10 -13.70
C ILE A 59 13.77 3.48 -14.07
N PRO A 60 13.06 4.30 -14.85
CA PRO A 60 13.52 5.65 -15.16
C PRO A 60 13.76 6.46 -13.87
N ILE A 61 14.82 7.28 -13.89
CA ILE A 61 15.41 7.84 -12.66
C ILE A 61 14.44 8.70 -11.83
N ALA A 62 13.49 9.39 -12.47
CA ALA A 62 12.54 10.25 -11.79
C ALA A 62 11.52 9.42 -10.97
N GLU A 63 11.02 8.35 -11.57
CA GLU A 63 10.10 7.37 -11.00
C GLU A 63 10.80 6.58 -9.90
N ALA A 64 12.01 6.08 -10.18
CA ALA A 64 12.82 5.35 -9.20
C ALA A 64 13.05 6.16 -7.92
N LYS A 65 13.45 7.43 -8.04
CA LYS A 65 13.61 8.36 -6.90
C LYS A 65 12.29 8.57 -6.17
N ALA A 66 11.16 8.67 -6.87
CA ALA A 66 9.85 8.81 -6.25
C ALA A 66 9.41 7.56 -5.48
N LEU A 67 9.77 6.36 -5.95
CA LEU A 67 9.48 5.08 -5.28
C LEU A 67 10.22 4.93 -3.95
N VAL A 68 11.34 5.64 -3.75
CA VAL A 68 12.13 5.55 -2.51
C VAL A 68 12.12 6.82 -1.67
N ALA A 69 11.47 7.89 -2.13
CA ALA A 69 11.37 9.17 -1.42
C ALA A 69 10.70 9.04 -0.05
N ASP A 70 11.27 9.67 0.98
CA ASP A 70 10.76 9.61 2.36
C ASP A 70 9.32 10.11 2.48
N HIS A 71 8.99 11.14 1.71
CA HIS A 71 7.66 11.72 1.65
C HIS A 71 7.20 11.76 0.19
N ALA A 72 6.06 11.14 -0.07
CA ALA A 72 5.43 11.17 -1.38
C ALA A 72 3.93 11.41 -1.22
N ARG A 73 3.38 12.21 -2.14
CA ARG A 73 1.93 12.42 -2.28
C ARG A 73 1.34 11.35 -3.19
N PRO A 74 0.07 10.97 -2.99
CA PRO A 74 -0.59 10.05 -3.89
C PRO A 74 -0.64 10.60 -5.31
N ARG A 75 -0.37 9.74 -6.28
CA ARG A 75 -0.45 10.04 -7.71
C ARG A 75 -0.32 8.75 -8.50
N CYS A 76 -0.88 8.76 -9.70
CA CYS A 76 -0.69 7.73 -10.71
C CYS A 76 -0.08 8.40 -11.93
N VAL A 77 1.02 7.85 -12.45
CA VAL A 77 1.75 8.37 -13.61
C VAL A 77 2.01 7.23 -14.57
N GLN A 78 1.45 7.32 -15.76
CA GLN A 78 1.77 6.42 -16.86
C GLN A 78 2.94 7.01 -17.65
N THR A 79 3.91 6.15 -17.97
CA THR A 79 5.09 6.46 -18.78
C THR A 79 5.14 5.50 -19.95
N GLU A 80 6.09 5.71 -20.88
CA GLU A 80 6.31 4.77 -21.98
C GLU A 80 6.83 3.40 -21.49
N GLN A 81 7.56 3.39 -20.37
CA GLN A 81 8.22 2.20 -19.83
C GLN A 81 7.33 1.42 -18.85
N GLY A 82 6.34 2.06 -18.24
CA GLY A 82 5.51 1.45 -17.23
C GLY A 82 4.58 2.42 -16.51
N LEU A 83 3.96 1.94 -15.44
CA LEU A 83 3.04 2.69 -14.59
C LEU A 83 3.63 2.85 -13.19
N MET A 84 3.74 4.09 -12.72
CA MET A 84 4.04 4.39 -11.32
C MET A 84 2.75 4.76 -10.59
N PHE A 85 2.49 4.09 -9.47
CA PHE A 85 1.46 4.46 -8.53
C PHE A 85 2.07 4.71 -7.14
N ILE A 86 1.65 5.79 -6.50
CA ILE A 86 1.92 6.06 -5.11
C ILE A 86 0.57 6.32 -4.45
N GLY A 87 0.30 5.63 -3.35
CA GLY A 87 -0.95 5.78 -2.62
C GLY A 87 -0.82 5.30 -1.19
N ARG A 88 -1.94 5.29 -0.48
CA ARG A 88 -1.98 4.83 0.91
C ARG A 88 -3.23 3.99 1.16
N GLY A 89 -3.08 2.95 1.96
CA GLY A 89 -4.20 2.19 2.53
C GLY A 89 -4.39 2.53 4.00
N VAL A 90 -5.61 2.41 4.48
CA VAL A 90 -5.92 2.58 5.92
C VAL A 90 -5.14 1.60 6.79
N ASN A 91 -4.79 2.02 7.99
CA ASN A 91 -4.07 1.18 8.94
C ASN A 91 -5.05 0.45 9.87
N LEU A 92 -5.18 -0.86 9.68
CA LEU A 92 -6.04 -1.72 10.49
C LEU A 92 -5.23 -2.61 11.47
N ASP A 93 -4.03 -2.19 11.84
CA ASP A 93 -3.29 -2.86 12.91
C ASP A 93 -3.97 -2.62 14.27
N PRO A 94 -3.95 -3.61 15.19
CA PRO A 94 -4.45 -3.42 16.55
C PRO A 94 -3.77 -2.19 17.15
N THR A 95 -4.53 -1.36 17.86
CA THR A 95 -4.08 -0.12 18.51
C THR A 95 -3.67 1.03 17.57
N SER A 96 -3.82 0.89 16.24
CA SER A 96 -3.62 1.99 15.30
C SER A 96 -4.92 2.72 15.02
N VAL A 97 -4.81 4.00 14.65
CA VAL A 97 -5.94 4.75 14.08
C VAL A 97 -5.96 4.56 12.56
N PRO A 98 -7.14 4.33 11.92
CA PRO A 98 -7.24 4.09 10.48
C PRO A 98 -6.58 5.16 9.59
N GLU A 99 -6.59 6.40 10.07
CA GLU A 99 -6.07 7.59 9.38
C GLU A 99 -4.53 7.67 9.42
N ASP A 100 -3.86 6.85 10.24
CA ASP A 100 -2.41 6.64 10.18
C ASP A 100 -2.05 5.75 8.97
N MET A 101 -2.41 6.22 7.78
CA MET A 101 -2.41 5.41 6.57
C MET A 101 -1.00 4.94 6.18
N LYS A 102 -0.92 3.69 5.71
CA LYS A 102 0.30 3.05 5.26
C LYS A 102 0.50 3.27 3.77
N SER A 103 1.67 3.84 3.42
CA SER A 103 2.00 4.10 2.02
C SER A 103 2.42 2.83 1.28
N ILE A 104 1.93 2.69 0.06
CA ILE A 104 2.45 1.74 -0.93
C ILE A 104 2.85 2.51 -2.18
N ARG A 105 3.99 2.11 -2.74
CA ARG A 105 4.52 2.63 -3.99
C ARG A 105 4.66 1.45 -4.93
N VAL A 106 4.22 1.60 -6.15
CA VAL A 106 4.15 0.53 -7.13
C VAL A 106 4.77 1.01 -8.43
N TRP A 107 5.61 0.17 -9.01
CA TRP A 107 6.02 0.23 -10.39
C TRP A 107 5.54 -1.00 -11.11
N LEU A 108 4.87 -0.83 -12.23
CA LEU A 108 4.27 -1.91 -13.00
C LEU A 108 4.75 -1.86 -14.45
N GLU A 109 5.21 -3.01 -14.93
CA GLU A 109 5.57 -3.33 -16.30
C GLU A 109 4.92 -4.68 -16.69
N PRO A 110 4.85 -5.03 -18.00
CA PRO A 110 4.31 -6.33 -18.40
C PRO A 110 5.03 -7.53 -17.76
N SER A 111 6.34 -7.41 -17.52
CA SER A 111 7.19 -8.49 -16.99
C SER A 111 7.44 -8.40 -15.48
N ARG A 112 6.99 -7.34 -14.79
CA ARG A 112 7.19 -7.25 -13.33
C ARG A 112 6.29 -6.22 -12.67
N ILE A 113 6.03 -6.46 -11.40
CA ILE A 113 5.50 -5.49 -10.45
C ILE A 113 6.50 -5.35 -9.29
N ILE A 114 6.90 -4.12 -9.00
CA ILE A 114 7.76 -3.80 -7.87
C ILE A 114 6.93 -2.96 -6.92
N THR A 115 6.85 -3.40 -5.68
CA THR A 115 6.13 -2.69 -4.61
C THR A 115 7.10 -2.32 -3.51
N VAL A 116 7.08 -1.06 -3.08
CA VAL A 116 7.97 -0.52 -2.05
C VAL A 116 7.12 0.01 -0.91
N VAL A 117 7.36 -0.52 0.30
CA VAL A 117 6.61 -0.17 1.51
C VAL A 117 7.55 0.21 2.65
N LYS A 118 7.13 1.18 3.47
CA LYS A 118 7.84 1.56 4.70
C LYS A 118 7.39 0.75 5.91
N ARG A 119 6.11 0.39 5.91
CA ARG A 119 5.42 -0.34 6.98
C ARG A 119 4.67 -1.52 6.35
N ARG A 120 4.55 -2.62 7.07
CA ARG A 120 3.85 -3.84 6.61
C ARG A 120 2.46 -3.53 6.08
N MET A 121 2.13 -4.08 4.92
CA MET A 121 0.84 -3.85 4.27
C MET A 121 0.08 -5.15 4.04
N ARG A 122 -0.93 -5.40 4.88
CA ARG A 122 -1.75 -6.63 4.84
C ARG A 122 -2.35 -6.93 3.48
N SER A 123 -2.72 -5.91 2.71
CA SER A 123 -3.27 -6.11 1.36
C SER A 123 -2.27 -6.82 0.43
N ALA A 124 -0.99 -6.45 0.48
CA ALA A 124 0.04 -7.11 -0.31
C ALA A 124 0.32 -8.53 0.18
N GLU A 125 0.41 -8.70 1.51
CA GLU A 125 0.64 -9.99 2.15
C GLU A 125 -0.48 -11.00 1.84
N ALA A 126 -1.73 -10.55 1.85
CA ALA A 126 -2.89 -11.38 1.51
C ALA A 126 -2.88 -11.85 0.05
N ILE A 127 -2.45 -11.00 -0.89
CA ILE A 127 -2.32 -11.39 -2.31
C ILE A 127 -1.16 -12.35 -2.49
N ALA A 128 -0.03 -12.13 -1.80
CA ALA A 128 1.12 -13.03 -1.85
C ALA A 128 0.73 -14.46 -1.40
N LEU A 129 -0.13 -14.59 -0.39
CA LEU A 129 -0.66 -15.88 0.04
C LEU A 129 -1.45 -16.61 -1.06
N ARG A 130 -2.15 -15.87 -1.94
CA ARG A 130 -2.95 -16.46 -3.03
C ARG A 130 -2.12 -17.14 -4.11
N PHE A 131 -0.83 -16.84 -4.22
CA PHE A 131 0.06 -17.58 -5.12
C PHE A 131 0.22 -19.04 -4.72
N SER A 132 -0.03 -19.36 -3.44
CA SER A 132 0.00 -20.73 -2.93
C SER A 132 -1.38 -21.41 -2.90
N THR A 133 -2.41 -20.79 -3.50
CA THR A 133 -3.78 -21.33 -3.54
C THR A 133 -4.27 -21.53 -4.98
N ASP A 134 -5.44 -22.12 -5.17
CA ASP A 134 -6.02 -22.42 -6.51
C ASP A 134 -6.41 -21.17 -7.33
N HIS A 135 -6.22 -19.96 -6.78
CA HIS A 135 -6.60 -18.70 -7.44
C HIS A 135 -5.44 -17.69 -7.47
N PRO A 136 -4.29 -18.03 -8.06
CA PRO A 136 -3.16 -17.10 -8.18
C PRO A 136 -3.50 -15.97 -9.16
N PRO A 137 -2.95 -14.76 -8.97
CA PRO A 137 -3.06 -13.71 -9.97
C PRO A 137 -2.47 -14.17 -11.31
N LYS A 138 -3.14 -13.85 -12.43
CA LYS A 138 -2.71 -14.29 -13.77
C LYS A 138 -1.69 -13.35 -14.40
N SER A 139 -1.58 -12.13 -13.91
CA SER A 139 -0.68 -11.10 -14.44
C SER A 139 -0.25 -10.09 -13.38
N ALA A 140 0.83 -9.36 -13.65
CA ALA A 140 1.27 -8.25 -12.81
C ALA A 140 0.19 -7.16 -12.64
N SER A 141 -0.59 -6.90 -13.70
CA SER A 141 -1.73 -5.98 -13.65
C SER A 141 -2.86 -6.48 -12.75
N GLU A 142 -3.09 -7.80 -12.71
CA GLU A 142 -4.10 -8.37 -11.81
C GLU A 142 -3.69 -8.20 -10.34
N VAL A 143 -2.40 -8.30 -10.02
CA VAL A 143 -1.90 -7.96 -8.67
C VAL A 143 -2.24 -6.51 -8.32
N LEU A 144 -2.03 -5.58 -9.25
CA LEU A 144 -2.37 -4.16 -9.02
C LEU A 144 -3.87 -3.97 -8.78
N VAL A 145 -4.72 -4.59 -9.60
CA VAL A 145 -6.19 -4.53 -9.44
C VAL A 145 -6.59 -5.09 -8.07
N GLN A 146 -6.07 -6.25 -7.69
CA GLN A 146 -6.36 -6.85 -6.40
C GLN A 146 -5.85 -6.00 -5.23
N LEU A 147 -4.68 -5.35 -5.36
CA LEU A 147 -4.17 -4.41 -4.35
C LEU A 147 -5.16 -3.26 -4.14
N PHE A 148 -5.65 -2.66 -5.23
CA PHE A 148 -6.60 -1.56 -5.17
C PHE A 148 -7.95 -1.99 -4.60
N SER A 149 -8.52 -3.10 -5.06
CA SER A 149 -9.75 -3.66 -4.51
C SER A 149 -9.63 -3.85 -2.99
N GLN A 150 -8.55 -4.49 -2.55
CA GLN A 150 -8.30 -4.73 -1.13
C GLN A 150 -8.08 -3.46 -0.30
N MET A 151 -7.46 -2.43 -0.88
CA MET A 151 -7.31 -1.13 -0.22
C MET A 151 -8.66 -0.41 -0.08
N THR A 152 -9.47 -0.42 -1.13
CA THR A 152 -10.81 0.21 -1.16
C THR A 152 -11.80 -0.50 -0.24
N GLU A 153 -11.82 -1.84 -0.24
CA GLU A 153 -12.68 -2.64 0.65
C GLU A 153 -12.39 -2.35 2.14
N ARG A 154 -11.11 -2.16 2.49
CA ARG A 154 -10.70 -1.84 3.86
C ARG A 154 -11.02 -0.40 4.25
N LEU A 155 -11.05 0.51 3.28
CA LEU A 155 -11.40 1.91 3.50
C LEU A 155 -12.91 2.10 3.74
N ALA A 156 -13.76 1.35 3.03
CA ALA A 156 -15.20 1.48 3.09
C ALA A 156 -15.78 1.53 4.52
N PRO A 157 -15.49 0.57 5.44
CA PRO A 157 -16.04 0.62 6.80
C PRO A 157 -15.53 1.82 7.60
N VAL A 158 -14.31 2.30 7.35
CA VAL A 158 -13.74 3.48 8.03
C VAL A 158 -14.49 4.75 7.64
N VAL A 159 -14.82 4.89 6.36
CA VAL A 159 -15.60 6.03 5.85
C VAL A 159 -17.04 5.96 6.36
N GLN A 160 -17.62 4.76 6.42
CA GLN A 160 -18.96 4.55 6.97
C GLN A 160 -19.04 4.92 8.45
N GLU A 161 -18.12 4.42 9.28
CA GLU A 161 -18.05 4.73 10.72
C GLU A 161 -17.89 6.23 10.97
N LEU A 162 -17.06 6.90 10.17
CA LEU A 162 -16.89 8.35 10.25
C LEU A 162 -18.20 9.09 9.92
N GLY A 163 -18.99 8.58 8.98
CA GLY A 163 -20.32 9.11 8.65
C GLY A 163 -21.32 8.93 9.78
N GLU A 164 -21.39 7.73 10.36
CA GLU A 164 -22.25 7.40 11.50
C GLU A 164 -21.96 8.31 12.71
N GLN A 165 -20.68 8.52 13.04
CA GLN A 165 -20.27 9.44 14.12
C GLN A 165 -20.64 10.91 13.86
N ILE A 166 -20.65 11.33 12.60
CA ILE A 166 -21.07 12.69 12.23
C ILE A 166 -22.59 12.83 12.37
N ASP A 167 -23.35 11.81 11.98
CA ASP A 167 -24.81 11.83 12.09
C ASP A 167 -25.26 11.77 13.57
N GLU A 168 -24.62 10.97 14.42
CA GLU A 168 -24.87 10.95 15.87
C GLU A 168 -24.70 12.32 16.53
N ILE A 169 -23.61 13.04 16.18
CA ILE A 169 -23.40 14.40 16.68
C ILE A 169 -24.49 15.34 16.14
N ARG A 170 -24.87 15.20 14.86
CA ARG A 170 -25.93 16.03 14.28
C ARG A 170 -27.24 15.87 15.05
N ASP A 171 -27.65 14.63 15.32
CA ASP A 171 -28.91 14.35 16.00
C ASP A 171 -28.91 14.89 17.44
N SER A 172 -27.79 14.74 18.15
CA SER A 172 -27.64 15.29 19.52
C SER A 172 -27.75 16.82 19.62
N VAL A 173 -27.51 17.53 18.52
CA VAL A 173 -27.67 19.00 18.43
C VAL A 173 -29.12 19.39 18.13
N ILE A 174 -29.87 18.54 17.42
CA ILE A 174 -31.26 18.81 17.00
C ILE A 174 -32.24 18.63 18.16
N ASP A 175 -32.03 17.64 19.02
CA ASP A 175 -32.94 17.30 20.12
C ASP A 175 -32.88 18.26 21.33
N ASP A 176 -32.11 19.37 21.24
CA ASP A 176 -31.94 20.40 22.29
C ASP A 176 -31.50 19.86 23.67
N ASP A 177 -31.05 18.59 23.71
CA ASP A 177 -30.68 17.84 24.93
C ASP A 177 -29.26 18.20 25.44
N LEU A 178 -28.60 19.20 24.83
CA LEU A 178 -27.25 19.61 25.19
C LEU A 178 -27.11 21.14 25.25
N PRO A 179 -26.93 21.75 26.44
CA PRO A 179 -26.27 23.04 26.52
C PRO A 179 -24.82 22.80 26.08
N THR A 180 -24.43 23.36 24.93
CA THR A 180 -23.10 23.16 24.32
C THR A 180 -22.76 21.69 24.02
N ALA A 181 -23.30 21.14 22.94
CA ALA A 181 -22.66 20.00 22.28
C ALA A 181 -21.16 20.32 22.13
N ASP A 182 -20.34 19.51 22.78
CA ASP A 182 -18.96 19.84 23.05
C ASP A 182 -18.20 19.91 21.72
N ILE A 183 -17.98 21.14 21.21
CA ILE A 183 -17.19 21.45 20.01
C ILE A 183 -15.82 20.72 20.04
N SER A 184 -15.37 20.33 21.23
CA SER A 184 -14.22 19.47 21.46
C SER A 184 -14.27 18.12 20.70
N THR A 185 -15.46 17.55 20.44
CA THR A 185 -15.65 16.25 19.76
C THR A 185 -15.67 16.36 18.23
N LEU A 186 -16.07 17.51 17.68
CA LEU A 186 -16.02 17.79 16.24
C LEU A 186 -14.60 17.91 15.71
N SER A 187 -13.68 18.43 16.53
CA SER A 187 -12.29 18.66 16.13
C SER A 187 -11.55 17.35 15.77
N PRO A 188 -11.61 16.28 16.59
CA PRO A 188 -11.10 14.95 16.26
C PRO A 188 -11.67 14.38 14.95
N LEU A 189 -13.00 14.43 14.75
CA LEU A 189 -13.63 13.89 13.53
C LEU A 189 -13.19 14.65 12.28
N ARG A 190 -13.10 15.98 12.37
CA ARG A 190 -12.58 16.80 11.27
C ARG A 190 -11.14 16.43 10.94
N LEU A 191 -10.28 16.23 11.94
CA LEU A 191 -8.89 15.80 11.72
C LEU A 191 -8.83 14.42 11.08
N ARG A 192 -9.70 13.48 11.48
CA ARG A 192 -9.81 12.16 10.87
C ARG A 192 -10.24 12.25 9.40
N ALA A 193 -11.31 12.99 9.11
CA ALA A 193 -11.80 13.25 7.76
C ALA A 193 -10.73 13.89 6.86
N MET A 194 -10.01 14.90 7.37
CA MET A 194 -8.90 15.53 6.66
C MET A 194 -7.73 14.56 6.42
N GLY A 195 -7.48 13.64 7.35
CA GLY A 195 -6.48 12.58 7.22
C GLY A 195 -6.79 11.65 6.05
N LEU A 196 -8.03 11.18 5.97
CA LEU A 196 -8.50 10.34 4.86
C LEU A 196 -8.50 11.10 3.53
N HIS A 197 -9.16 12.26 3.46
CA HIS A 197 -9.26 13.07 2.24
C HIS A 197 -7.89 13.47 1.66
N ARG A 198 -6.86 13.66 2.50
CA ARG A 198 -5.52 13.99 2.01
C ARG A 198 -4.94 12.91 1.09
N TYR A 199 -5.43 11.68 1.21
CA TYR A 199 -4.82 10.51 0.57
C TYR A 199 -5.76 9.63 -0.25
N LEU A 200 -7.05 9.97 -0.31
CA LEU A 200 -8.04 9.48 -1.27
C LEU A 200 -8.03 10.36 -2.52
#